data_AF-A0A251WVE9-F1
#
_entry.id   AF-A0A251WVE9-F1
#
_cell.length_a   1.000
_cell.length_b   1.000
_cell.length_c   1.000
_cell.angle_alpha   90.00
_cell.angle_beta   90.00
_cell.angle_gamma   90.00
#
_symmetry.space_group_name_H-M   'P 1'
#
loop_
_entity.id
_entity.type
_entity.pdbx_description
1 polymer ?
#
loop_
_entity_poly.entity_id
_entity_poly.type
_entity_poly.pdbx_seq_one_letter_code
_entity_poly.pdbx_strand_id
1 'polypeptide(L)'
;MLRRGQSLSLDDLLDFSHVVVSSTGDPRAAFDAVLERQGRSRNIAATIMNFTMVPELLLRSDLIGVFTHRTSTYLTERYTLSIAPVPIEVAPNANHLIWHRRYSNDPAHRWLRDELRREWERSGAKRAKITF
;
A
#
# COMPACT_ATOMS: atom_id res chain seq x y z
N MET A 1 12.36 11.82 13.70
CA MET A 1 11.54 10.70 14.19
C MET A 1 10.08 11.12 14.34
N LEU A 2 9.15 10.46 13.62
CA LEU A 2 7.72 10.70 13.73
C LEU A 2 7.20 10.26 15.12
N ARG A 3 6.55 11.16 15.86
CA ARG A 3 5.92 10.84 17.15
C ARG A 3 4.50 10.32 16.95
N ARG A 4 4.13 9.28 17.70
CA ARG A 4 2.78 8.68 17.68
C ARG A 4 1.74 9.75 18.02
N GLY A 5 0.78 9.99 17.12
CA GLY A 5 -0.33 10.94 17.32
C GLY A 5 -0.09 12.37 16.82
N GLN A 6 1.04 12.65 16.16
CA GLN A 6 1.27 13.96 15.55
C GLN A 6 0.56 14.05 14.18
N SER A 7 -0.22 15.12 13.98
CA SER A 7 -0.77 15.44 12.66
C SER A 7 0.36 15.98 11.79
N LEU A 8 0.75 15.22 10.76
CA LEU A 8 1.84 15.56 9.86
C LEU A 8 1.28 16.40 8.70
N SER A 9 1.89 17.54 8.36
CA SER A 9 1.53 18.25 7.13
C SER A 9 2.09 17.52 5.91
N LEU A 10 1.59 17.85 4.70
CA LEU A 10 2.15 17.27 3.49
C LEU A 10 3.62 17.67 3.31
N ASP A 11 3.97 18.92 3.61
CA ASP A 11 5.35 19.40 3.51
C ASP A 11 6.28 18.62 4.46
N ASP A 12 5.87 18.43 5.73
CA ASP A 12 6.63 17.62 6.68
C ASP A 12 6.84 16.18 6.17
N LEU A 13 5.83 15.59 5.50
CA LEU A 13 5.91 14.25 4.93
C LEU A 13 6.91 14.18 3.75
N LEU A 14 6.98 15.23 2.93
CA LEU A 14 7.84 15.30 1.76
C LEU A 14 9.31 15.57 2.12
N ASP A 15 9.58 16.15 3.29
CA ASP A 15 10.93 16.38 3.82
C ASP A 15 11.66 15.09 4.24
N PHE A 16 10.91 14.02 4.57
CA PHE A 16 11.52 12.72 4.82
C PHE A 16 12.00 12.06 3.52
N SER A 17 13.00 11.18 3.66
CA SER A 17 13.40 10.28 2.59
C SER A 17 12.50 9.02 2.58
N HIS A 18 12.07 8.59 1.41
CA HIS A 18 11.09 7.51 1.27
C HIS A 18 11.71 6.22 0.76
N VAL A 19 11.18 5.10 1.25
CA VAL A 19 11.30 3.79 0.59
C VAL A 19 10.04 3.52 -0.25
N VAL A 20 10.26 2.99 -1.45
CA VAL A 20 9.21 2.47 -2.33
C VAL A 20 9.35 0.96 -2.48
N VAL A 21 8.22 0.25 -2.44
CA VAL A 21 8.16 -1.16 -2.82
C VAL A 21 7.58 -1.25 -4.23
N SER A 22 8.37 -1.77 -5.17
CA SER A 22 8.00 -1.87 -6.59
C SER A 22 8.46 -3.20 -7.17
N SER A 23 7.53 -3.98 -7.71
CA SER A 23 7.83 -5.26 -8.37
C SER A 23 8.46 -5.11 -9.76
N THR A 24 8.40 -3.92 -10.35
CA THR A 24 8.98 -3.61 -11.66
C THR A 24 10.31 -2.87 -11.58
N GLY A 25 10.70 -2.42 -10.37
CA GLY A 25 11.85 -1.54 -10.16
C GLY A 25 11.58 -0.08 -10.50
N ASP A 26 10.41 0.26 -11.05
CA ASP A 26 9.98 1.65 -11.23
C ASP A 26 9.77 2.29 -9.84
N PRO A 27 10.48 3.37 -9.50
CA PRO A 27 10.31 4.05 -8.21
C PRO A 27 8.94 4.73 -8.07
N ARG A 28 8.12 4.80 -9.12
CA ARG A 28 6.79 5.44 -9.07
C ARG A 28 5.75 4.50 -8.45
N ALA A 29 5.12 4.98 -7.38
CA ALA A 29 3.95 4.37 -6.76
C ALA A 29 2.68 5.19 -7.02
N ALA A 30 1.52 4.64 -6.63
CA ALA A 30 0.23 5.34 -6.74
C ALA A 30 0.22 6.70 -6.01
N PHE A 31 1.00 6.83 -4.94
CA PHE A 31 1.16 8.08 -4.21
C PHE A 31 1.88 9.16 -5.05
N ASP A 32 2.89 8.79 -5.84
CA ASP A 32 3.65 9.73 -6.67
C ASP A 32 2.76 10.35 -7.75
N ALA A 33 1.84 9.57 -8.33
CA ALA A 33 0.86 10.09 -9.28
C ALA A 33 -0.10 11.11 -8.65
N VAL A 34 -0.38 11.00 -7.34
CA VAL A 34 -1.18 12.01 -6.60
C VAL A 34 -0.37 13.28 -6.39
N LEU A 35 0.89 13.14 -5.97
CA LEU A 35 1.80 14.28 -5.77
C LEU A 35 2.02 15.06 -7.07
N GLU A 36 2.24 14.35 -8.18
CA GLU A 36 2.47 14.96 -9.50
C GLU A 36 1.29 15.82 -9.95
N ARG A 37 0.04 15.37 -9.71
CA ARG A 37 -1.17 16.18 -9.98
C ARG A 37 -1.25 17.45 -9.14
N GLN A 38 -0.54 17.52 -8.02
CA GLN A 38 -0.43 18.70 -7.17
C GLN A 38 0.85 19.50 -7.43
N GLY A 39 1.63 19.15 -8.46
CA GLY A 39 2.93 19.79 -8.76
C GLY A 39 3.99 19.51 -7.69
N ARG A 40 3.88 18.41 -6.95
CA ARG A 40 4.78 18.02 -5.85
C ARG A 40 5.52 16.74 -6.20
N SER A 41 6.64 16.52 -5.51
CA SER A 41 7.43 15.30 -5.57
C SER A 41 8.03 15.00 -4.20
N ARG A 42 8.51 13.78 -3.99
CA ARG A 42 9.20 13.36 -2.76
C ARG A 42 10.60 12.82 -3.07
N ASN A 43 11.47 12.80 -2.07
CA ASN A 43 12.76 12.12 -2.19
C ASN A 43 12.60 10.61 -2.00
N ILE A 44 12.93 9.82 -3.03
CA ILE A 44 12.94 8.35 -2.97
C ILE A 44 14.40 7.91 -2.81
N ALA A 45 14.78 7.52 -1.60
CA ALA A 45 16.15 7.11 -1.30
C ALA A 45 16.40 5.62 -1.57
N ALA A 46 15.34 4.79 -1.59
CA ALA A 46 15.44 3.37 -1.87
C ALA A 46 14.19 2.84 -2.58
N THR A 47 14.40 1.96 -3.56
CA THR A 47 13.35 1.15 -4.19
C THR A 47 13.68 -0.32 -3.99
N ILE A 48 12.77 -1.08 -3.39
CA ILE A 48 12.93 -2.51 -3.10
C ILE A 48 11.81 -3.32 -3.75
N MET A 49 12.07 -4.60 -4.04
CA MET A 49 11.11 -5.43 -4.77
C MET A 49 10.07 -6.15 -3.90
N ASN A 50 10.33 -6.27 -2.60
CA ASN A 50 9.49 -7.04 -1.70
C ASN A 50 9.24 -6.32 -0.37
N PHE A 51 8.09 -6.61 0.23
CA PHE A 51 7.71 -6.07 1.54
C PHE A 51 8.50 -6.70 2.71
N THR A 52 9.15 -7.85 2.50
CA THR A 52 9.87 -8.57 3.56
C THR A 52 11.06 -7.77 4.10
N MET A 53 11.68 -6.93 3.28
CA MET A 53 12.80 -6.05 3.71
C MET A 53 12.34 -4.73 4.35
N VAL A 54 11.06 -4.37 4.23
CA VAL A 54 10.54 -3.08 4.75
C VAL A 54 10.78 -2.91 6.25
N PRO A 55 10.49 -3.89 7.13
CA PRO A 55 10.68 -3.72 8.57
C PRO A 55 12.13 -3.38 8.92
N GLU A 56 13.09 -4.16 8.41
CA GLU A 56 14.52 -3.97 8.71
C GLU A 56 15.00 -2.60 8.22
N LEU A 57 14.56 -2.17 7.04
CA LEU A 57 14.96 -0.88 6.48
C LEU A 57 14.39 0.28 7.31
N LEU A 58 13.10 0.24 7.66
CA LEU A 58 12.46 1.31 8.45
C LEU A 58 12.97 1.36 9.89
N LEU A 59 13.34 0.23 10.49
CA LEU A 59 13.85 0.20 11.87
C LEU A 59 15.30 0.69 11.98
N ARG A 60 16.06 0.70 10.88
CA ARG A 60 17.50 0.97 10.87
C ARG A 60 17.91 2.21 10.09
N SER A 61 16.92 3.01 9.69
CA SER A 61 17.14 4.25 8.96
C SER A 61 16.07 5.27 9.35
N ASP A 62 16.27 6.51 8.90
CA ASP A 62 15.26 7.57 9.00
C ASP A 62 14.29 7.59 7.80
N LEU A 63 14.20 6.48 7.06
CA LEU A 63 13.28 6.36 5.93
C LEU A 63 11.84 6.19 6.40
N ILE A 64 10.91 6.70 5.61
CA ILE A 64 9.47 6.45 5.78
C ILE A 64 8.89 5.73 4.56
N GLY A 65 7.75 5.06 4.75
CA GLY A 65 7.02 4.39 3.68
C GLY A 65 5.56 4.82 3.66
N VAL A 66 5.03 5.04 2.45
CA VAL A 66 3.59 5.28 2.23
C VAL A 66 2.99 4.00 1.66
N PHE A 67 2.26 3.27 2.49
CA PHE A 67 1.64 1.98 2.14
C PHE A 67 0.12 1.99 2.36
N THR A 68 -0.54 0.94 1.87
CA THR A 68 -1.97 0.74 2.16
C THR A 68 -2.18 0.54 3.65
N HIS A 69 -3.35 0.96 4.16
CA HIS A 69 -3.72 0.79 5.57
C HIS A 69 -3.50 -0.64 6.05
N ARG A 70 -3.92 -1.65 5.28
CA ARG A 70 -3.73 -3.08 5.61
C ARG A 70 -2.25 -3.45 5.79
N THR A 71 -1.37 -2.96 4.92
CA THR A 71 0.07 -3.25 5.00
C THR A 71 0.69 -2.56 6.21
N SER A 72 0.37 -1.28 6.41
CA SER A 72 0.89 -0.52 7.55
C SER A 72 0.43 -1.12 8.87
N THR A 73 -0.85 -1.50 9.01
CA THR A 73 -1.35 -2.20 10.20
C THR A 73 -0.59 -3.50 10.45
N TYR A 74 -0.45 -4.35 9.41
CA TYR A 74 0.29 -5.62 9.51
C TYR A 74 1.72 -5.44 10.04
N LEU A 75 2.42 -4.39 9.56
CA LEU A 75 3.77 -4.06 9.99
C LEU A 75 3.80 -3.56 11.44
N THR A 76 2.94 -2.61 11.81
CA THR A 76 2.91 -2.04 13.17
C THR A 76 2.46 -3.02 14.25
N GLU A 77 1.70 -4.07 13.90
CA GLU A 77 1.35 -5.14 14.83
C GLU A 77 2.52 -6.06 15.18
N ARG A 78 3.55 -6.12 14.31
CA ARG A 78 4.65 -7.11 14.41
C ARG A 78 6.00 -6.49 14.73
N TYR A 79 6.18 -5.22 14.40
CA TYR A 79 7.43 -4.50 14.53
C TYR A 79 7.20 -3.20 15.29
N THR A 80 8.24 -2.68 15.94
CA THR A 80 8.22 -1.40 16.67
C THR A 80 8.21 -0.21 15.69
N LEU A 81 7.15 -0.13 14.90
CA LEU A 81 6.90 0.91 13.91
C LEU A 81 5.66 1.72 14.31
N SER A 82 5.56 2.94 13.78
CA SER A 82 4.39 3.80 13.96
C SER A 82 3.73 4.06 12.61
N ILE A 83 2.40 4.21 12.63
CA ILE A 83 1.58 4.60 11.47
C ILE A 83 0.95 5.97 11.73
N ALA A 84 0.89 6.81 10.71
CA ALA A 84 0.20 8.09 10.71
C ALA A 84 -0.67 8.21 9.44
N PRO A 85 -1.79 8.94 9.49
CA PRO A 85 -2.58 9.21 8.29
C PRO A 85 -1.79 10.09 7.32
N VAL A 86 -1.97 9.83 6.02
CA VAL A 86 -1.43 10.70 4.97
C VAL A 86 -2.30 11.96 4.90
N PRO A 87 -1.71 13.17 4.89
CA PRO A 87 -2.45 14.45 4.97
C PRO A 87 -3.08 14.89 3.64
N ILE A 88 -3.23 13.96 2.69
CA ILE A 88 -3.92 14.16 1.42
C ILE A 88 -4.76 12.94 1.08
N GLU A 89 -5.83 13.16 0.33
CA GLU A 89 -6.66 12.07 -0.17
C GLU A 89 -5.93 11.31 -1.28
N VAL A 90 -5.71 10.02 -1.02
CA VAL A 90 -5.20 9.06 -2.00
C VAL A 90 -6.38 8.16 -2.35
N ALA A 91 -6.74 8.11 -3.64
CA ALA A 91 -7.87 7.32 -4.10
C ALA A 91 -7.73 5.85 -3.61
N PRO A 92 -8.83 5.21 -3.17
CA PRO A 92 -8.76 3.83 -2.70
C PRO A 92 -8.24 2.90 -3.80
N ASN A 93 -7.29 2.04 -3.44
CA ASN A 93 -6.85 0.98 -4.34
C ASN A 93 -7.94 -0.10 -4.41
N ALA A 94 -8.49 -0.32 -5.60
CA ALA A 94 -9.41 -1.43 -5.85
C ALA A 94 -8.60 -2.73 -6.02
N ASN A 95 -9.08 -3.80 -5.39
CA ASN A 95 -8.53 -5.14 -5.61
C ASN A 95 -9.37 -5.83 -6.68
N HIS A 96 -8.71 -6.35 -7.70
CA HIS A 96 -9.38 -7.01 -8.83
C HIS A 96 -9.02 -8.49 -8.85
N LEU A 97 -10.03 -9.31 -9.15
CA LEU A 97 -9.82 -10.72 -9.46
C LEU A 97 -9.85 -10.85 -10.99
N ILE A 98 -8.71 -11.15 -11.59
CA ILE A 98 -8.55 -11.19 -13.05
C ILE A 98 -8.32 -12.64 -13.49
N TRP A 99 -9.02 -13.07 -14.53
CA TRP A 99 -8.83 -14.39 -15.13
C TRP A 99 -9.07 -14.35 -16.64
N HIS A 100 -8.54 -15.34 -17.36
CA HIS A 100 -8.78 -15.44 -18.79
C HIS A 100 -10.19 -15.94 -19.09
N ARG A 101 -10.89 -15.31 -20.05
CA ARG A 101 -12.30 -15.61 -20.42
C ARG A 101 -12.59 -17.10 -20.64
N ARG A 102 -11.61 -17.86 -21.14
CA ARG A 102 -11.72 -19.32 -21.34
C ARG A 102 -12.10 -20.10 -20.07
N TYR A 103 -11.75 -19.58 -18.90
CA TYR A 103 -12.03 -20.20 -17.60
C TYR A 103 -13.30 -19.65 -16.93
N SER A 104 -14.05 -18.76 -17.60
CA SER A 104 -15.29 -18.22 -17.02
C SER A 104 -16.28 -19.32 -16.68
N ASN A 105 -16.32 -20.38 -17.49
CA ASN A 105 -17.24 -21.50 -17.34
C ASN A 105 -16.63 -22.76 -16.68
N ASP A 106 -15.38 -22.71 -16.24
CA ASP A 106 -14.73 -23.83 -15.56
C ASP A 106 -15.27 -23.97 -14.12
N PRO A 107 -15.78 -25.15 -13.70
CA PRO A 107 -16.36 -25.33 -12.36
C PRO A 107 -15.36 -25.11 -11.21
N ALA A 108 -14.12 -25.59 -11.35
CA ALA A 108 -13.11 -25.45 -10.30
C ALA A 108 -12.67 -23.98 -10.16
N HIS A 109 -12.51 -23.30 -11.30
CA HIS A 109 -12.18 -21.88 -11.31
C HIS A 109 -13.33 -21.04 -10.74
N ARG A 110 -14.59 -21.35 -11.04
CA ARG A 110 -15.75 -20.67 -10.42
C ARG A 110 -15.75 -20.85 -8.91
N TRP A 111 -15.62 -22.10 -8.45
CA TRP A 111 -15.60 -22.41 -7.03
C TRP A 111 -14.52 -21.60 -6.28
N LEU A 112 -13.30 -21.55 -6.82
CA LEU A 112 -12.20 -20.79 -6.20
C LEU A 112 -12.50 -19.29 -6.17
N ARG A 113 -13.02 -18.70 -7.27
CA ARG A 113 -13.38 -17.28 -7.29
C ARG A 113 -14.47 -16.96 -6.27
N ASP A 114 -15.44 -17.86 -6.09
CA ASP A 114 -16.50 -17.68 -5.12
C ASP A 114 -15.97 -17.80 -3.68
N GLU A 115 -15.02 -18.70 -3.43
CA GLU A 115 -14.38 -18.81 -2.11
C GLU A 115 -13.53 -17.58 -1.79
N LEU A 116 -12.74 -17.08 -2.75
CA LEU A 116 -11.98 -15.83 -2.59
C LEU A 116 -12.91 -14.64 -2.32
N ARG A 117 -14.07 -14.58 -2.98
CA ARG A 117 -15.08 -13.54 -2.73
C ARG A 117 -15.63 -13.63 -1.31
N ARG A 118 -16.01 -14.84 -0.86
CA ARG A 118 -16.50 -15.08 0.50
C ARG A 118 -15.48 -14.69 1.57
N GLU A 119 -14.21 -15.07 1.39
CA GLU A 119 -13.14 -14.69 2.32
C GLU A 119 -12.90 -13.18 2.33
N TRP A 120 -12.96 -12.54 1.17
CA TRP A 120 -12.82 -11.08 1.07
C TRP A 120 -13.92 -10.34 1.85
N GLU A 121 -15.17 -10.79 1.73
CA GLU A 121 -16.32 -10.24 2.46
C GLU A 121 -16.20 -10.47 3.98
N ARG A 122 -15.77 -11.67 4.40
CA ARG A 122 -15.55 -12.02 5.82
C ARG A 122 -14.44 -11.23 6.48
N SER A 123 -13.38 -10.89 5.73
CA SER A 123 -12.21 -10.17 6.25
C SER A 123 -12.51 -8.74 6.72
N GLY A 124 -13.75 -8.24 6.57
CA GLY A 124 -14.14 -6.92 7.04
C GLY A 124 -13.36 -5.79 6.34
N ALA A 125 -12.80 -6.05 5.15
CA ALA A 125 -12.08 -5.10 4.31
C ALA A 125 -13.08 -4.04 3.79
N LYS A 126 -13.52 -3.16 4.70
CA LYS A 126 -14.44 -2.07 4.43
C LYS A 126 -13.83 -1.19 3.33
N ARG A 127 -14.52 -1.17 2.18
CA ARG A 127 -14.40 -0.22 1.05
C ARG A 127 -13.28 -0.46 0.03
N ALA A 128 -13.07 -1.70 -0.42
CA ALA A 128 -12.60 -1.91 -1.80
C ALA A 128 -13.59 -2.82 -2.53
N LYS A 129 -14.35 -2.24 -3.47
CA LYS A 129 -15.20 -3.00 -4.39
C LYS A 129 -14.31 -3.90 -5.24
N ILE A 130 -14.49 -5.21 -5.14
CA ILE A 130 -14.03 -6.11 -6.19
C ILE A 130 -14.93 -5.84 -7.39
N THR A 131 -14.37 -5.20 -8.42
CA THR A 131 -15.07 -4.99 -9.69
C THR A 131 -14.62 -6.10 -10.63
N PHE A 132 -15.59 -6.87 -11.14
CA PHE A 132 -15.41 -7.98 -12.08
C PHE A 132 -15.28 -7.49 -13.52
#